data_AF-A0A7S1DTU2-F1
#
_entry.id   AF-A0A7S1DTU2-F1
#
_cell.length_a   1.000
_cell.length_b   1.000
_cell.length_c   1.000
_cell.angle_alpha   90.00
_cell.angle_beta   90.00
_cell.angle_gamma   90.00
#
_symmetry.space_group_name_H-M   'P 1'
#
loop_
_entity.id
_entity.type
_entity.pdbx_description
1 polymer ?
#
loop_
_entity_poly.entity_id
_entity_poly.type
_entity_poly.pdbx_seq_one_letter_code
_entity_poly.pdbx_strand_id
1 'polypeptide(L)'
;TNEEYAKLGWQWQEKGSEKERKILLDLGANCGNSYKKLQNTHSKYHSSHRAFDMSYLFEWNPRIIRLYLNKLAEADKGVRLIPYPAWGVDKNMTFYADKRDHDKDDATYLKQYPCKSLKVNTFNSPEDSGGMHNSRSGEPIEVQAVGFPGWFVKQDIRPNDLLYLKVPHCLMPS
;
A
#
# COMPACT_ATOMS: atom_id res chain seq x y z
N THR A 1 -4.60 9.20 46.46
CA THR A 1 -5.99 9.61 46.09
C THR A 1 -5.92 10.46 44.83
N ASN A 2 -7.02 10.67 44.10
CA ASN A 2 -7.07 11.47 42.84
C ASN A 2 -6.58 12.93 43.00
N GLU A 3 -6.29 13.38 44.22
CA GLU A 3 -5.81 14.72 44.54
C GLU A 3 -4.31 14.94 44.29
N GLU A 4 -3.48 13.88 44.24
CA GLU A 4 -2.05 14.01 43.96
C GLU A 4 -1.75 14.19 42.47
N TYR A 5 -2.58 13.63 41.58
CA TYR A 5 -2.42 13.76 40.12
C TYR A 5 -2.87 15.12 39.58
N ALA A 6 -3.86 15.76 40.22
CA ALA A 6 -4.33 17.09 39.84
C ALA A 6 -3.27 18.19 40.04
N LYS A 7 -2.36 18.03 41.01
CA LYS A 7 -1.28 18.99 41.31
C LYS A 7 -0.19 19.05 40.24
N LEU A 8 -0.11 18.06 39.34
CA LEU A 8 0.87 18.01 38.26
C LEU A 8 0.34 18.56 36.92
N GLY A 9 -0.93 19.00 36.84
CA GLY A 9 -1.52 19.52 35.61
C GLY A 9 -1.95 18.45 34.59
N TRP A 10 -1.95 17.18 34.98
CA TRP A 10 -2.39 16.08 34.12
C TRP A 10 -3.88 15.83 34.34
N GLN A 11 -4.72 16.34 33.42
CA GLN A 11 -6.11 15.93 33.36
C GLN A 11 -6.18 14.52 32.76
N TRP A 12 -6.47 13.53 33.60
CA TRP A 12 -6.97 12.23 33.14
C TRP A 12 -8.35 12.45 32.54
N GLN A 13 -8.42 12.58 31.21
CA GLN A 13 -9.66 12.38 30.49
C GLN A 13 -9.92 10.87 30.43
N GLU A 14 -11.08 10.44 30.94
CA GLU A 14 -11.62 9.12 30.64
C GLU A 14 -11.78 9.03 29.12
N LYS A 15 -10.81 8.38 28.47
CA LYS A 15 -10.83 8.11 27.05
C LYS A 15 -12.05 7.22 26.79
N GLY A 16 -13.12 7.79 26.25
CA GLY A 16 -14.17 7.00 25.61
C GLY A 16 -13.51 5.97 24.72
N SER A 17 -13.96 4.71 24.76
CA SER A 17 -13.30 3.57 24.11
C SER A 17 -13.09 3.84 22.62
N GLU A 18 -11.94 4.39 22.26
CA GLU A 18 -11.59 4.67 20.87
C GLU A 18 -11.51 3.31 20.17
N LYS A 19 -12.46 3.07 19.26
CA LYS A 19 -12.49 1.88 18.41
C LYS A 19 -11.10 1.70 17.78
N GLU A 20 -10.54 0.52 18.00
CA GLU A 20 -9.31 0.05 17.37
C GLU A 20 -9.47 0.13 15.84
N ARG A 21 -8.57 0.88 15.17
CA ARG A 21 -8.57 0.99 13.70
C ARG A 21 -7.66 -0.09 13.14
N LYS A 22 -8.10 -0.73 12.05
CA LYS A 22 -7.27 -1.65 11.27
C LYS A 22 -6.63 -0.90 10.10
N ILE A 23 -5.31 -0.87 10.03
CA ILE A 23 -4.56 -0.15 9.00
C ILE A 23 -3.73 -1.15 8.19
N LEU A 24 -3.90 -1.13 6.86
CA LEU A 24 -3.04 -1.86 5.94
C LEU A 24 -1.92 -0.96 5.42
N LEU A 25 -0.70 -1.48 5.42
CA LEU A 25 0.49 -0.93 4.78
C LEU A 25 0.93 -1.92 3.71
N ASP A 26 0.60 -1.64 2.44
CA ASP A 26 0.89 -2.50 1.30
C ASP A 26 2.08 -1.93 0.53
N LEU A 27 3.28 -2.45 0.79
CA LEU A 27 4.49 -2.03 0.10
C LEU A 27 4.56 -2.77 -1.25
N GLY A 28 4.55 -2.04 -2.37
CA GLY A 28 4.45 -2.65 -3.70
C GLY A 28 3.05 -3.21 -3.96
N ALA A 29 2.04 -2.36 -3.84
CA ALA A 29 0.63 -2.69 -3.99
C ALA A 29 0.27 -3.23 -5.38
N ASN A 30 1.09 -2.94 -6.39
CA ASN A 30 0.87 -3.33 -7.77
C ASN A 30 -0.54 -2.88 -8.20
N CYS A 31 -1.34 -3.75 -8.80
CA CYS A 31 -2.69 -3.42 -9.23
C CYS A 31 -3.73 -3.44 -8.08
N GLY A 32 -3.30 -3.63 -6.82
CA GLY A 32 -4.17 -3.69 -5.64
C GLY A 32 -4.70 -5.11 -5.33
N ASN A 33 -4.02 -6.14 -5.85
CA ASN A 33 -4.40 -7.54 -5.69
C ASN A 33 -4.44 -7.99 -4.21
N SER A 34 -3.42 -7.59 -3.44
CA SER A 34 -3.27 -7.94 -2.02
C SER A 34 -4.36 -7.28 -1.20
N TYR A 35 -4.62 -5.98 -1.42
CA TYR A 35 -5.75 -5.26 -0.87
C TYR A 35 -7.09 -5.97 -1.14
N LYS A 36 -7.38 -6.27 -2.41
CA LYS A 36 -8.64 -6.94 -2.79
C LYS A 36 -8.77 -8.33 -2.19
N LYS A 37 -7.69 -9.11 -2.14
CA LYS A 37 -7.68 -10.45 -1.53
C LYS A 37 -8.00 -10.37 -0.03
N LEU A 38 -7.39 -9.43 0.69
CA LEU A 38 -7.63 -9.25 2.12
C LEU A 38 -9.05 -8.77 2.40
N GLN A 39 -9.55 -7.82 1.60
CA GLN A 39 -10.95 -7.37 1.69
C GLN A 39 -11.95 -8.51 1.44
N ASN A 40 -11.74 -9.30 0.39
CA ASN A 40 -12.62 -10.44 0.05
C ASN A 40 -12.57 -11.55 1.10
N THR A 41 -11.40 -11.79 1.68
CA THR A 41 -11.22 -12.78 2.73
C THR A 41 -11.97 -12.32 3.98
N HIS A 42 -11.80 -11.05 4.37
CA HIS A 42 -12.51 -10.48 5.52
C HIS A 42 -14.04 -10.49 5.32
N SER A 43 -14.53 -10.07 4.16
CA SER A 43 -15.97 -10.04 3.88
C SER A 43 -16.61 -11.43 3.86
N LYS A 44 -15.84 -12.46 3.47
CA LYS A 44 -16.28 -13.87 3.56
C LYS A 44 -16.53 -14.31 5.01
N TYR A 45 -15.76 -13.80 5.97
CA TYR A 45 -15.86 -14.17 7.38
C TYR A 45 -16.66 -13.16 8.21
N HIS A 46 -16.84 -11.93 7.73
CA HIS A 46 -17.53 -10.84 8.42
C HIS A 46 -18.44 -10.08 7.44
N SER A 47 -19.75 -10.24 7.60
CA SER A 47 -20.77 -9.87 6.61
C SER A 47 -21.01 -8.36 6.41
N SER A 48 -20.41 -7.47 7.19
CA SER A 48 -20.83 -6.06 7.23
C SER A 48 -19.73 -5.02 7.47
N HIS A 49 -18.46 -5.43 7.53
CA HIS A 49 -17.38 -4.51 7.89
C HIS A 49 -16.30 -4.51 6.82
N ARG A 50 -15.80 -3.31 6.47
CA ARG A 50 -14.53 -3.15 5.77
C ARG A 50 -13.42 -3.87 6.55
N ALA A 51 -12.52 -4.56 5.84
CA ALA A 51 -11.39 -5.23 6.47
C ALA A 51 -10.50 -4.25 7.21
N PHE A 52 -10.25 -3.09 6.57
CA PHE A 52 -9.39 -2.03 7.07
C PHE A 52 -10.13 -0.71 7.13
N ASP A 53 -9.82 0.06 8.16
CA ASP A 53 -10.28 1.43 8.32
C ASP A 53 -9.50 2.39 7.41
N MET A 54 -8.25 2.05 7.15
CA MET A 54 -7.34 2.81 6.30
C MET A 54 -6.35 1.86 5.60
N SER A 55 -5.95 2.19 4.38
CA SER A 55 -4.98 1.40 3.63
C SER A 55 -4.04 2.30 2.85
N TYR A 56 -2.75 2.21 3.14
CA TYR A 56 -1.70 2.90 2.41
C TYR A 56 -1.11 1.95 1.38
N LEU A 57 -1.28 2.28 0.11
CA LEU A 57 -0.84 1.47 -1.03
C LEU A 57 0.36 2.16 -1.69
N PHE A 58 1.55 1.60 -1.50
CA PHE A 58 2.77 2.10 -2.12
C PHE A 58 2.96 1.44 -3.48
N GLU A 59 3.03 2.23 -4.53
CA GLU A 59 3.34 1.76 -5.88
C GLU A 59 4.11 2.84 -6.61
N TRP A 60 5.09 2.45 -7.40
CA TRP A 60 5.93 3.39 -8.13
C TRP A 60 5.56 3.47 -9.62
N ASN A 61 5.01 2.40 -10.18
CA ASN A 61 4.74 2.31 -11.61
C ASN A 61 3.56 3.23 -12.00
N PRO A 62 3.79 4.33 -12.76
CA PRO A 62 2.76 5.33 -13.04
C PRO A 62 1.56 4.75 -13.80
N ARG A 63 1.80 3.77 -14.68
CA ARG A 63 0.74 3.12 -15.45
C ARG A 63 -0.15 2.29 -14.55
N ILE A 64 0.45 1.52 -13.63
CA ILE A 64 -0.30 0.72 -12.66
C ILE A 64 -1.15 1.61 -11.76
N ILE A 65 -0.57 2.71 -11.27
CA ILE A 65 -1.29 3.71 -10.46
C ILE A 65 -2.49 4.26 -11.23
N ARG A 66 -2.26 4.75 -12.45
CA ARG A 66 -3.30 5.34 -13.30
C ARG A 66 -4.43 4.36 -13.62
N LEU A 67 -4.09 3.12 -13.99
CA LEU A 67 -5.05 2.17 -14.55
C LEU A 67 -5.83 1.37 -13.51
N TYR A 68 -5.22 1.09 -12.35
CA TYR A 68 -5.82 0.23 -11.33
C TYR A 68 -6.04 0.96 -10.01
N LEU A 69 -4.99 1.56 -9.45
CA LEU A 69 -5.04 2.05 -8.07
C LEU A 69 -5.87 3.32 -7.89
N ASN A 70 -5.85 4.24 -8.87
CA ASN A 70 -6.69 5.45 -8.81
C ASN A 70 -8.18 5.09 -8.70
N LYS A 71 -8.65 4.15 -9.53
CA LYS A 71 -10.03 3.65 -9.48
C LYS A 71 -10.35 3.01 -8.12
N LEU A 72 -9.37 2.33 -7.51
CA LEU A 72 -9.52 1.74 -6.19
C LEU A 72 -9.68 2.82 -5.10
N ALA A 73 -8.86 3.87 -5.14
CA ALA A 73 -8.91 4.99 -4.19
C ALA A 73 -10.15 5.88 -4.38
N GLU A 74 -10.65 6.00 -5.62
CA GLU A 74 -11.92 6.66 -5.91
C GLU A 74 -13.11 5.91 -5.29
N ALA A 75 -13.12 4.58 -5.41
CA ALA A 75 -14.17 3.70 -4.91
C ALA A 75 -14.13 3.52 -3.38
N ASP A 76 -12.98 3.68 -2.74
CA ASP A 76 -12.80 3.46 -1.31
C ASP A 76 -12.05 4.62 -0.63
N LYS A 77 -12.78 5.42 0.14
CA LYS A 77 -12.23 6.59 0.85
C LYS A 77 -11.24 6.24 1.96
N GLY A 78 -11.14 4.96 2.37
CA GLY A 78 -10.11 4.48 3.29
C GLY A 78 -8.76 4.23 2.61
N VAL A 79 -8.71 4.19 1.27
CA VAL A 79 -7.49 3.96 0.52
C VAL A 79 -6.72 5.27 0.33
N ARG A 80 -5.41 5.21 0.53
CA ARG A 80 -4.43 6.27 0.33
C ARG A 80 -3.33 5.74 -0.56
N LEU A 81 -3.16 6.35 -1.73
CA LEU A 81 -2.09 5.98 -2.66
C LEU A 81 -0.83 6.76 -2.32
N ILE A 82 0.28 6.05 -2.21
CA ILE A 82 1.61 6.63 -2.11
C ILE A 82 2.32 6.31 -3.42
N PRO A 83 2.45 7.27 -4.36
CA PRO A 83 2.96 7.04 -5.71
C PRO A 83 4.49 6.91 -5.75
N TYR A 84 5.05 6.26 -4.73
CA TYR A 84 6.48 6.09 -4.51
C TYR A 84 6.74 4.73 -3.88
N PRO A 85 7.90 4.10 -4.15
CA PRO A 85 8.32 2.92 -3.44
C PRO A 85 8.74 3.29 -2.01
N ALA A 86 8.39 2.44 -1.04
CA ALA A 86 8.88 2.56 0.32
C ALA A 86 10.33 2.05 0.42
N TRP A 87 11.19 2.79 1.12
CA TRP A 87 12.60 2.45 1.35
C TRP A 87 13.04 2.78 2.78
N GLY A 88 14.26 2.41 3.16
CA GLY A 88 14.80 2.75 4.48
C GLY A 88 15.04 4.25 4.70
N VAL A 89 15.34 4.98 3.62
CA VAL A 89 15.64 6.43 3.61
C VAL A 89 15.14 7.03 2.30
N ASP A 90 14.89 8.35 2.29
CA ASP A 90 14.58 9.07 1.06
C ASP A 90 15.79 9.02 0.11
N LYS A 91 15.59 8.53 -1.11
CA LYS A 91 16.64 8.50 -2.14
C LYS A 91 16.07 8.33 -3.54
N ASN A 92 16.79 8.80 -4.55
CA ASN A 92 16.47 8.46 -5.95
C ASN A 92 16.96 7.05 -6.26
N MET A 93 16.17 6.31 -7.03
CA MET A 93 16.42 4.92 -7.41
C MET A 93 16.00 4.69 -8.85
N THR A 94 16.81 3.94 -9.59
CA THR A 94 16.42 3.42 -10.90
C THR A 94 15.58 2.16 -10.71
N PHE A 95 14.33 2.21 -11.17
CA PHE A 95 13.49 1.04 -11.39
C PHE A 95 13.46 0.72 -12.89
N TYR A 96 13.14 -0.53 -13.25
CA TYR A 96 13.04 -0.93 -14.65
C TYR A 96 11.60 -1.30 -14.96
N ALA A 97 10.92 -0.45 -15.74
CA ALA A 97 9.56 -0.72 -16.21
C ALA A 97 9.60 -1.68 -17.40
N ASP A 98 8.61 -2.56 -17.49
CA ASP A 98 8.50 -3.48 -18.62
C ASP A 98 8.12 -2.69 -19.88
N LYS A 99 8.62 -3.06 -21.06
CA LYS A 99 8.24 -2.44 -22.35
C LYS A 99 6.72 -2.39 -22.54
N ARG A 100 6.00 -3.39 -22.02
CA ARG A 100 4.52 -3.39 -22.07
C ARG A 100 3.88 -2.20 -21.36
N ASP A 101 4.57 -1.58 -20.40
CA ASP A 101 4.10 -0.39 -19.71
C ASP A 101 4.21 0.86 -20.59
N HIS A 102 4.98 0.84 -21.67
CA HIS A 102 5.20 1.97 -22.58
C HIS A 102 4.47 1.82 -23.93
N ASP A 103 4.40 0.62 -24.49
CA ASP A 103 4.07 0.45 -25.93
C ASP A 103 2.58 0.23 -26.26
N LYS A 104 1.74 -0.09 -25.28
CA LYS A 104 0.32 -0.44 -25.52
C LYS A 104 -0.60 0.72 -25.12
N ASP A 105 -1.72 0.89 -25.83
CA ASP A 105 -2.81 1.75 -25.35
C ASP A 105 -3.47 1.16 -24.08
N ASP A 106 -4.11 2.01 -23.29
CA ASP A 106 -4.65 1.65 -21.98
C ASP A 106 -5.78 0.62 -22.04
N ALA A 107 -6.61 0.63 -23.08
CA ALA A 107 -7.70 -0.32 -23.22
C ALA A 107 -7.16 -1.72 -23.56
N THR A 108 -6.20 -1.79 -24.48
CA THR A 108 -5.48 -3.03 -24.81
C THR A 108 -4.74 -3.57 -23.60
N TYR A 109 -4.05 -2.71 -22.85
CA TYR A 109 -3.33 -3.12 -21.65
C TYR A 109 -4.26 -3.71 -20.59
N LEU A 110 -5.37 -3.04 -20.27
CA LEU A 110 -6.36 -3.52 -19.29
C LEU A 110 -6.98 -4.86 -19.71
N LYS A 111 -7.23 -5.05 -21.01
CA LYS A 111 -7.77 -6.30 -21.55
C LYS A 111 -6.78 -7.46 -21.45
N GLN A 112 -5.50 -7.19 -21.72
CA GLN A 112 -4.45 -8.21 -21.69
C GLN A 112 -3.96 -8.54 -20.28
N TYR A 113 -3.91 -7.52 -19.41
CA TYR A 113 -3.39 -7.62 -18.05
C TYR A 113 -4.45 -7.20 -17.03
N PRO A 114 -5.62 -7.85 -16.95
CA PRO A 114 -6.60 -7.52 -15.92
C PRO A 114 -6.01 -7.80 -14.52
N CYS A 115 -6.28 -6.93 -13.55
CA CYS A 115 -5.90 -7.19 -12.17
C CYS A 115 -6.74 -8.35 -11.61
N LYS A 116 -6.18 -9.57 -11.59
CA LYS A 116 -6.86 -10.76 -11.08
C LYS A 116 -6.48 -10.95 -9.62
N SER A 117 -7.43 -10.78 -8.70
CA SER A 117 -7.24 -10.89 -7.24
C SER A 117 -6.80 -12.28 -6.72
N LEU A 118 -6.56 -13.27 -7.59
CA LEU A 118 -6.45 -14.69 -7.20
C LEU A 118 -5.33 -15.48 -7.88
N LYS A 119 -4.50 -14.90 -8.75
CA LYS A 119 -3.46 -15.67 -9.47
C LYS A 119 -2.08 -15.02 -9.39
N VAL A 120 -1.43 -15.24 -8.25
CA VAL A 120 -0.03 -14.89 -7.98
C VAL A 120 0.97 -15.68 -8.87
N ASN A 121 0.49 -16.64 -9.67
CA ASN A 121 1.33 -17.59 -10.42
C ASN A 121 1.08 -17.59 -11.95
N THR A 122 0.65 -16.48 -12.56
CA THR A 122 0.53 -16.42 -14.02
C THR A 122 1.32 -15.26 -14.58
N PHE A 123 2.37 -15.56 -15.36
CA PHE A 123 3.27 -14.67 -16.16
C PHE A 123 2.60 -13.56 -17.01
N ASN A 124 1.27 -13.44 -16.95
CA ASN A 124 0.42 -12.47 -17.64
C ASN A 124 -0.34 -11.58 -16.65
N SER A 125 0.11 -11.49 -15.41
CA SER A 125 -0.50 -10.61 -14.41
C SER A 125 0.26 -9.28 -14.37
N PRO A 126 -0.40 -8.16 -14.02
CA PRO A 126 0.32 -6.94 -13.65
C PRO A 126 1.29 -7.19 -12.49
N GLU A 127 1.06 -8.25 -11.71
CA GLU A 127 1.96 -8.68 -10.61
C GLU A 127 3.38 -8.97 -11.11
N ASP A 128 3.53 -9.40 -12.36
CA ASP A 128 4.81 -9.64 -13.03
C ASP A 128 5.44 -8.35 -13.62
N SER A 129 4.73 -7.21 -13.66
CA SER A 129 5.33 -5.90 -14.02
C SER A 129 5.91 -5.20 -12.80
N GLY A 130 6.04 -5.92 -11.68
CA GLY A 130 6.86 -5.51 -10.56
C GLY A 130 8.31 -5.37 -11.01
N GLY A 131 8.63 -4.21 -11.58
CA GLY A 131 9.98 -3.87 -11.97
C GLY A 131 10.88 -4.03 -10.76
N MET A 132 11.85 -4.92 -10.90
CA MET A 132 12.83 -5.13 -9.86
C MET A 132 13.86 -4.01 -9.98
N HIS A 133 14.19 -3.37 -8.87
CA HIS A 133 15.34 -2.46 -8.79
C HIS A 133 16.64 -3.10 -9.33
N ASN A 134 16.74 -4.45 -9.27
CA ASN A 134 17.91 -5.21 -9.70
C ASN A 134 17.75 -5.97 -11.04
N SER A 135 16.56 -5.99 -11.66
CA SER A 135 16.42 -6.62 -12.98
C SER A 135 16.62 -5.57 -14.06
N ARG A 136 17.74 -5.64 -14.77
CA ARG A 136 18.03 -4.73 -15.91
C ARG A 136 17.15 -4.99 -17.14
N SER A 137 16.14 -5.87 -17.03
CA SER A 137 15.17 -6.11 -18.09
C SER A 137 14.06 -5.05 -18.03
N GLY A 138 14.13 -4.06 -18.92
CA GLY A 138 13.12 -3.00 -19.00
C GLY A 138 13.70 -1.64 -19.35
N GLU A 139 12.85 -0.64 -19.40
CA GLU A 139 13.25 0.76 -19.53
C GLU A 139 13.55 1.34 -18.14
N PRO A 140 14.75 1.93 -17.93
CA PRO A 140 15.08 2.54 -16.66
C PRO A 140 14.23 3.79 -16.41
N ILE A 141 13.64 3.87 -15.23
CA ILE A 141 12.88 5.02 -14.74
C ILE A 141 13.47 5.44 -13.40
N GLU A 142 13.87 6.70 -13.32
CA GLU A 142 14.28 7.31 -12.06
C GLU A 142 13.04 7.62 -11.22
N VAL A 143 13.00 7.06 -10.01
CA VAL A 143 11.91 7.24 -9.07
C VAL A 143 12.47 7.69 -7.73
N GLN A 144 11.81 8.69 -7.14
CA GLN A 144 12.07 9.06 -5.75
C GLN A 144 11.46 8.01 -4.82
N ALA A 145 12.29 7.28 -4.08
CA ALA A 145 11.86 6.42 -3.01
C ALA A 145 11.63 7.22 -1.72
N VAL A 146 10.59 6.86 -0.98
CA VAL A 146 10.21 7.51 0.27
C VAL A 146 10.82 6.75 1.46
N GLY A 147 11.47 7.48 2.36
CA GLY A 147 11.97 6.97 3.63
C GLY A 147 10.82 6.53 4.53
N PHE A 148 10.54 5.23 4.55
CA PHE A 148 9.41 4.63 5.24
C PHE A 148 9.35 4.97 6.73
N PRO A 149 10.45 4.94 7.52
CA PRO A 149 10.40 5.35 8.93
C PRO A 149 9.95 6.81 9.10
N GLY A 150 10.52 7.72 8.32
CA GLY A 150 10.18 9.14 8.35
C GLY A 150 8.77 9.44 7.83
N TRP A 151 8.28 8.66 6.88
CA TRP A 151 6.90 8.70 6.42
C TRP A 151 5.94 8.16 7.50
N PHE A 152 6.26 7.03 8.12
CA PHE A 152 5.41 6.34 9.09
C PHE A 152 5.12 7.20 10.32
N VAL A 153 6.13 7.86 10.88
CA VAL A 153 5.98 8.75 12.05
C VAL A 153 5.15 10.01 11.76
N LYS A 154 5.01 10.41 10.49
CA LYS A 154 4.17 11.53 10.08
C LYS A 154 2.70 11.14 9.93
N GLN A 155 2.39 9.84 9.96
CA GLN A 155 1.01 9.38 9.90
C GLN A 155 0.41 9.45 11.30
N ASP A 156 -0.88 9.78 11.38
CA ASP A 156 -1.68 9.72 12.61
C ASP A 156 -1.98 8.26 12.99
N ILE A 157 -0.94 7.45 13.21
CA ILE A 157 -1.05 6.07 13.66
C ILE A 157 -0.93 6.07 15.19
N ARG A 158 -1.94 5.54 15.86
CA ARG A 158 -2.08 5.55 17.32
C ARG A 158 -1.58 4.24 17.91
N PRO A 159 -1.18 4.21 19.20
CA PRO A 159 -0.73 2.98 19.87
C PRO A 159 -1.73 1.82 19.86
N ASN A 160 -3.02 2.12 19.74
CA ASN A 160 -4.12 1.14 19.72
C ASN A 160 -4.62 0.82 18.31
N ASP A 161 -3.90 1.17 17.24
CA ASP A 161 -4.24 0.73 15.89
C ASP A 161 -3.60 -0.63 15.58
N LEU A 162 -4.35 -1.50 14.89
CA LEU A 162 -3.84 -2.77 14.38
C LEU A 162 -3.21 -2.56 13.01
N LEU A 163 -1.91 -2.85 12.91
CA LEU A 163 -1.15 -2.69 11.68
C LEU A 163 -0.98 -4.02 10.96
N TYR A 164 -1.28 -4.02 9.67
CA TYR A 164 -1.01 -5.11 8.75
C TYR A 164 0.02 -4.63 7.74
N LEU A 165 1.23 -5.17 7.79
CA LEU A 165 2.31 -4.80 6.88
C LEU A 165 2.55 -5.93 5.86
N LYS A 166 2.42 -5.62 4.58
CA LYS A 166 2.89 -6.48 3.50
C LYS A 166 4.16 -5.89 2.92
N VAL A 167 5.27 -6.61 3.11
CA VAL A 167 6.56 -6.30 2.48
C VAL A 167 6.74 -7.26 1.30
N PRO A 168 7.01 -6.75 0.08
CA PRO A 168 7.26 -7.58 -1.08
C PRO A 168 8.62 -8.25 -0.91
N HIS A 169 8.73 -9.49 -1.38
CA HIS A 169 9.92 -10.33 -1.21
C HIS A 169 11.21 -9.69 -1.76
N CYS A 170 11.08 -8.72 -2.68
CA CYS A 170 12.19 -8.02 -3.33
C CYS A 170 12.80 -6.85 -2.53
N LEU A 171 12.21 -6.46 -1.39
CA LEU A 171 12.70 -5.35 -0.55
C LEU A 171 13.48 -5.81 0.70
N MET A 172 13.67 -7.12 0.88
CA MET A 172 14.53 -7.64 1.95
C MET A 172 15.99 -7.69 1.46
N PRO A 173 16.96 -7.12 2.19
CA PRO A 173 18.37 -7.32 1.85
C PRO A 173 18.69 -8.82 1.92
N SER A 174 19.32 -9.32 0.86
CA SER A 174 19.92 -10.66 0.79
C SER A 174 21.09 -10.80 1.75
#